data_AF-A0A7G9WJZ5-F1
#
_entry.id   AF-A0A7G9WJZ5-F1
#
_cell.length_a   1.000
_cell.length_b   1.000
_cell.length_c   1.000
_cell.angle_alpha   90.00
_cell.angle_beta   90.00
_cell.angle_gamma   90.00
#
_symmetry.space_group_name_H-M   'P 1'
#
loop_
_entity.id
_entity.type
_entity.pdbx_description
1 polymer ?
#
loop_
_entity_poly.entity_id
_entity_poly.type
_entity_poly.pdbx_seq_one_letter_code
_entity_poly.pdbx_strand_id
1 'polypeptide(L)'
;MDSEYKQYVSDRPDTPTYDFEYNHTEANYTAVSGYVSLKTPKDFLIVYQDGSGEHFVGTGATWISGYSAGQAGKCSLAVNVSSHDHVADTSTMIATV
;
A
#
# COMPACT_ATOMS: atom_id res chain seq x y z
N MET A 1 -3.20 20.05 -30.84
CA MET A 1 -4.48 19.67 -30.20
C MET A 1 -4.24 18.31 -29.59
N ASP A 2 -3.51 18.30 -28.46
CA ASP A 2 -3.25 17.08 -27.72
C ASP A 2 -4.54 16.67 -27.02
N SER A 3 -4.97 15.44 -27.24
CA SER A 3 -6.21 14.90 -26.71
C SER A 3 -6.03 14.61 -25.21
N GLU A 4 -6.80 15.28 -24.35
CA GLU A 4 -6.90 15.04 -22.89
C GLU A 4 -7.63 13.74 -22.52
N TYR A 5 -7.90 12.85 -23.48
CA TYR A 5 -8.62 11.62 -23.21
C TYR A 5 -7.65 10.50 -22.84
N LYS A 6 -7.69 10.10 -21.56
CA LYS A 6 -7.12 8.82 -21.11
C LYS A 6 -7.67 7.71 -22.01
N GLN A 7 -6.82 7.13 -22.85
CA GLN A 7 -7.17 5.97 -23.67
C GLN A 7 -7.27 4.76 -22.75
N TYR A 8 -8.48 4.45 -22.29
CA TYR A 8 -8.78 3.20 -21.62
C TYR A 8 -8.69 2.07 -22.65
N VAL A 9 -7.58 1.32 -22.62
CA VAL A 9 -7.49 0.05 -23.33
C VAL A 9 -8.30 -0.95 -22.52
N SER A 10 -9.44 -1.40 -23.06
CA SER A 10 -10.41 -2.28 -22.38
C SER A 10 -9.81 -3.58 -21.81
N ASP A 11 -8.61 -3.97 -22.26
CA ASP A 11 -7.89 -5.18 -21.83
C ASP A 11 -6.73 -4.90 -20.87
N ARG A 12 -6.54 -3.66 -20.40
CA ARG A 12 -5.72 -3.41 -19.22
C ARG A 12 -6.64 -3.34 -18.01
N PRO A 13 -6.65 -4.34 -17.11
CA PRO A 13 -7.13 -4.08 -15.77
C PRO A 13 -6.34 -2.89 -15.24
N ASP A 14 -7.01 -1.79 -14.92
CA ASP A 14 -6.45 -0.73 -14.12
C ASP A 14 -6.23 -1.32 -12.74
N THR A 15 -5.08 -1.98 -12.57
CA THR A 15 -4.62 -2.52 -11.30
C THR A 15 -4.31 -1.30 -10.42
N PRO A 16 -5.12 -0.99 -9.40
CA PRO A 16 -4.88 0.22 -8.62
C PRO A 16 -3.51 0.11 -7.94
N THR A 17 -2.82 1.24 -7.82
CA THR A 17 -1.60 1.33 -7.02
C THR A 17 -1.92 2.07 -5.75
N TYR A 18 -1.62 1.45 -4.61
CA TYR A 18 -1.78 2.06 -3.29
C TYR A 18 -0.43 2.52 -2.76
N ASP A 19 -0.35 3.82 -2.46
CA ASP A 19 0.84 4.47 -1.95
C ASP A 19 0.61 4.94 -0.51
N PHE A 20 1.53 4.59 0.38
CA PHE A 20 1.49 4.95 1.80
C PHE A 20 2.81 5.58 2.22
N GLU A 21 2.74 6.52 3.16
CA GLU A 21 3.91 7.04 3.87
C GLU A 21 3.87 6.61 5.33
N TYR A 22 5.04 6.29 5.89
CA TYR A 22 5.19 5.99 7.30
C TYR A 22 6.45 6.60 7.89
N ASN A 23 6.45 6.80 9.21
CA ASN A 23 7.60 7.36 9.92
C ASN A 23 8.78 6.39 9.85
N HIS A 24 9.94 6.90 9.42
CA HIS A 24 11.17 6.13 9.37
C HIS A 24 11.68 5.85 10.79
N THR A 25 11.63 4.57 11.17
CA THR A 25 12.48 3.99 12.21
C THR A 25 13.10 2.73 11.63
N GLU A 26 14.27 2.32 12.13
CA GLU A 26 14.93 1.09 11.65
C GLU A 26 14.03 -0.15 11.85
N ALA A 27 13.32 -0.20 12.97
CA ALA A 27 12.35 -1.26 13.27
C ALA A 27 11.20 -1.29 12.25
N ASN A 28 10.58 -0.15 11.96
CA ASN A 28 9.47 -0.07 11.00
C ASN A 28 9.95 -0.42 9.59
N TYR A 29 11.08 0.14 9.16
CA TYR A 29 11.62 -0.13 7.83
C TYR A 29 11.96 -1.61 7.65
N THR A 30 12.59 -2.24 8.65
CA THR A 30 12.91 -3.67 8.63
C THR A 30 11.65 -4.53 8.60
N ALA A 31 10.65 -4.21 9.42
CA ALA A 31 9.38 -4.94 9.46
C ALA A 31 8.64 -4.88 8.11
N VAL A 32 8.50 -3.68 7.53
CA VAL A 32 7.83 -3.51 6.23
C VAL A 32 8.63 -4.17 5.11
N SER A 33 9.96 -3.98 5.07
CA SER A 33 10.83 -4.59 4.06
C SER A 33 10.81 -6.12 4.11
N GLY A 34 10.70 -6.70 5.30
CA GLY A 34 10.58 -8.15 5.47
C GLY A 34 9.22 -8.72 5.04
N TYR A 35 8.17 -7.89 5.06
CA TYR A 35 6.82 -8.31 4.68
C TYR A 35 6.57 -8.18 3.18
N VAL A 36 6.94 -7.05 2.57
CA VAL A 36 6.65 -6.75 1.17
C VAL A 36 7.50 -7.59 0.21
N SER A 37 6.98 -7.82 -0.99
CA SER A 37 7.71 -8.53 -2.04
C SER A 37 7.33 -8.01 -3.41
N LEU A 38 8.35 -7.82 -4.26
CA LEU A 38 8.18 -7.44 -5.67
C LEU A 38 7.70 -8.60 -6.55
N LYS A 39 7.77 -9.85 -6.05
CA LYS A 39 7.51 -11.06 -6.85
C LYS A 39 6.32 -11.87 -6.35
N THR A 40 6.13 -11.91 -5.04
CA THR A 40 5.11 -12.74 -4.40
C THR A 40 4.02 -11.85 -3.84
N PRO A 41 2.75 -12.02 -4.25
CA PRO A 41 1.65 -11.27 -3.68
C PRO A 41 1.55 -11.47 -2.16
N LYS A 42 1.18 -10.40 -1.46
CA LYS A 42 0.99 -10.35 -0.01
C LYS A 42 -0.38 -9.78 0.29
N ASP A 43 -0.93 -10.20 1.43
CA ASP A 43 -2.20 -9.71 1.96
C ASP A 43 -2.01 -8.43 2.76
N PHE A 44 -2.87 -7.45 2.55
CA PHE A 44 -2.83 -6.18 3.25
C PHE A 44 -4.23 -5.81 3.71
N LEU A 45 -4.32 -5.12 4.84
CA LEU A 45 -5.58 -4.62 5.38
C LEU A 45 -5.41 -3.14 5.76
N ILE A 46 -6.21 -2.27 5.13
CA ILE A 46 -6.41 -0.90 5.61
C ILE A 46 -7.54 -0.94 6.62
N VAL A 47 -7.29 -0.43 7.81
CA VAL A 47 -8.32 -0.29 8.86
C VAL A 47 -8.69 1.19 8.95
N TYR A 48 -9.96 1.50 8.71
CA TYR A 48 -10.50 2.84 8.83
C TYR A 48 -10.95 3.13 10.26
N GLN A 49 -11.15 4.41 10.57
CA GLN A 49 -11.49 4.86 11.93
C GLN A 49 -12.88 4.39 12.40
N ASP A 50 -13.76 4.01 11.48
CA ASP A 50 -15.10 3.49 11.76
C ASP A 50 -15.11 1.96 12.00
N GLY A 51 -13.96 1.30 11.93
CA GLY A 51 -13.82 -0.15 12.10
C GLY A 51 -14.01 -0.96 10.80
N SER A 52 -14.47 -0.32 9.73
CA SER A 52 -14.45 -0.91 8.38
C SER A 52 -13.04 -0.85 7.79
N GLY A 53 -12.86 -1.43 6.62
CA GLY A 53 -11.55 -1.48 5.99
C GLY A 53 -11.56 -1.92 4.54
N GLU A 54 -10.35 -2.09 4.02
CA GLU A 54 -10.10 -2.60 2.69
C GLU A 54 -9.05 -3.68 2.76
N HIS A 55 -9.44 -4.91 2.43
CA HIS A 55 -8.53 -6.04 2.28
C HIS A 55 -8.08 -6.09 0.83
N PHE A 56 -6.77 -6.18 0.60
CA PHE A 56 -6.23 -6.21 -0.74
C PHE A 56 -5.00 -7.10 -0.82
N VAL A 57 -4.77 -7.65 -2.00
CA VAL A 57 -3.62 -8.51 -2.31
C VAL A 57 -2.78 -7.80 -3.35
N GLY A 58 -1.45 -7.78 -3.16
CA GLY A 58 -0.57 -7.13 -4.13
C GLY A 58 0.92 -7.42 -3.93
N THR A 59 1.71 -6.99 -4.90
CA THR A 59 3.18 -6.94 -4.79
C THR A 59 3.62 -5.52 -4.51
N GLY A 60 4.68 -5.34 -3.74
CA GLY A 60 5.07 -3.99 -3.32
C GLY A 60 6.52 -3.86 -2.91
N ALA A 61 6.93 -2.61 -2.74
CA ALA A 61 8.25 -2.24 -2.26
C ALA A 61 8.16 -1.08 -1.30
N THR A 62 9.11 -1.03 -0.37
CA THR A 62 9.33 0.12 0.49
C THR A 62 10.72 0.69 0.29
N TRP A 63 10.87 1.99 0.47
CA TRP A 63 12.14 2.70 0.45
C TRP A 63 12.13 3.88 1.41
N ILE A 64 13.33 4.32 1.78
CA ILE A 64 13.51 5.54 2.57
C ILE A 64 13.31 6.73 1.63
N SER A 65 12.33 7.55 1.93
CA SER A 65 12.05 8.80 1.23
C SER A 65 12.88 9.91 1.88
N GLY A 66 13.63 10.65 1.06
CA GLY A 66 14.75 11.48 1.50
C GLY A 66 14.49 12.37 2.72
N TYR A 67 15.55 12.60 3.48
CA TYR A 67 15.55 13.50 4.63
C TYR A 67 15.50 14.96 4.16
N SER A 68 14.41 15.67 4.45
CA SER A 68 14.41 17.13 4.37
C SER A 68 14.87 17.69 5.72
N ALA A 69 15.79 18.65 5.72
CA ALA A 69 16.31 19.25 6.94
C ALA A 69 15.17 19.84 7.79
N GLY A 70 14.98 19.32 9.01
CA GLY A 70 13.91 19.72 9.93
C GLY A 70 12.64 18.85 9.92
N GLN A 71 12.57 17.81 9.07
CA GLN A 71 11.47 16.84 9.05
C GLN A 71 11.91 15.48 9.57
N ALA A 72 11.01 14.78 10.27
CA ALA A 72 11.22 13.38 10.61
C ALA A 72 11.41 12.58 9.31
N GLY A 73 12.38 11.66 9.29
CA GLY A 73 12.58 10.78 8.15
C GLY A 73 11.29 10.02 7.82
N LYS A 74 11.01 9.85 6.53
CA LYS A 74 9.83 9.12 6.05
C LYS A 74 10.26 7.93 5.22
N CYS A 75 9.43 6.91 5.21
CA CYS A 75 9.49 5.83 4.25
C CYS A 75 8.23 5.86 3.39
N SER A 76 8.36 5.43 2.14
CA SER A 76 7.23 5.24 1.25
C SER A 76 7.06 3.76 0.94
N LEU A 77 5.81 3.32 0.88
CA LEU A 77 5.39 1.98 0.50
C LEU A 77 4.46 2.09 -0.70
N ALA A 78 4.80 1.44 -1.80
CA ALA A 78 3.92 1.29 -2.95
C ALA A 78 3.53 -0.17 -3.12
N VAL A 79 2.25 -0.42 -3.36
CA VAL A 79 1.68 -1.74 -3.62
C VAL A 79 0.90 -1.72 -4.93
N ASN A 80 1.27 -2.60 -5.84
CA ASN A 80 0.51 -2.91 -7.04
C ASN A 80 -0.57 -3.95 -6.69
N VAL A 81 -1.84 -3.54 -6.73
CA VAL A 81 -2.96 -4.27 -6.12
C VAL A 81 -3.64 -5.20 -7.12
N SER A 82 -3.43 -6.51 -7.00
CA SER A 82 -4.06 -7.51 -7.87
C SER A 82 -5.55 -7.75 -7.59
N SER A 83 -5.99 -7.56 -6.36
CA SER A 83 -7.40 -7.69 -5.95
C SER A 83 -7.65 -6.88 -4.69
N HIS A 84 -8.87 -6.38 -4.52
CA HIS A 84 -9.28 -5.64 -3.34
C HIS A 84 -10.77 -5.85 -3.06
N ASP A 85 -11.12 -5.87 -1.78
CA ASP A 85 -12.48 -6.04 -1.29
C ASP A 85 -12.71 -5.13 -0.07
N HIS A 86 -13.86 -4.47 -0.03
CA HIS A 86 -14.27 -3.72 1.14
C HIS A 86 -14.75 -4.65 2.25
N VAL A 87 -14.31 -4.37 3.47
CA VAL A 87 -14.63 -5.15 4.67
C VAL A 87 -15.43 -4.26 5.62
N ALA A 88 -16.65 -4.68 5.97
CA ALA A 88 -17.51 -3.90 6.87
C ALA A 88 -17.03 -3.91 8.34
N ASP A 89 -16.34 -4.97 8.76
CA ASP A 89 -15.80 -5.13 10.11
C ASP A 89 -14.43 -5.83 10.09
N THR A 90 -13.40 -5.09 10.48
CA THR A 90 -12.00 -5.56 10.49
C THR A 90 -11.58 -6.20 11.81
N SER A 91 -12.43 -6.18 12.85
CA SER A 91 -12.07 -6.56 14.23
C SER A 91 -11.55 -7.99 14.38
N THR A 92 -12.00 -8.90 13.50
CA THR A 92 -11.60 -10.31 13.49
C THR A 92 -10.45 -10.62 12.54
N MET A 93 -10.03 -9.65 11.72
CA MET A 93 -9.01 -9.83 10.69
C MET A 93 -7.61 -9.41 11.15
N ILE A 94 -7.52 -8.71 12.28
CA ILE A 94 -6.25 -8.36 12.91
C ILE A 94 -5.86 -9.53 13.82
N ALA A 95 -4.80 -10.25 13.48
CA ALA A 95 -4.22 -11.21 14.40
C ALA A 95 -3.72 -10.45 15.64
N THR A 96 -4.27 -10.77 16.82
CA THR A 96 -3.73 -10.28 18.09
C THR A 96 -2.30 -10.80 18.22
N VAL A 97 -1.33 -9.88 18.19
CA VAL A 97 0.10 -10.16 18.34
C VAL A 97 0.39 -10.64 19.75
#